data_AF-A0A7K4BJD6-F1
#
_entry.id   AF-A0A7K4BJD6-F1
#
_cell.length_a   1.000
_cell.length_b   1.000
_cell.length_c   1.000
_cell.angle_alpha   90.00
_cell.angle_beta   90.00
_cell.angle_gamma   90.00
#
_symmetry.space_group_name_H-M   'P 1'
#
loop_
_entity.id
_entity.type
_entity.pdbx_description
1 polymer ?
#
loop_
_entity_poly.entity_id
_entity_poly.type
_entity_poly.pdbx_seq_one_letter_code
_entity_poly.pdbx_strand_id
1 'polypeptide(L)' 'MQAPDARVVVFARAKRFAPAFHQHILRGRIVGQTVRRGDRVLVYEVAETVPEGAVRVTRSTHIEFR' A
#
# COMPACT_ATOMS: atom_id res chain seq x y z
N MET A 1 -9.29 -6.96 17.63
CA MET A 1 -7.81 -6.86 17.66
C MET A 1 -7.40 -5.81 16.64
N GLN A 2 -6.54 -4.86 17.02
CA GLN A 2 -6.06 -3.80 16.12
C GLN A 2 -4.95 -4.36 15.23
N ALA A 3 -4.99 -4.06 13.92
CA ALA A 3 -3.93 -4.46 12.99
C ALA A 3 -2.60 -3.79 13.38
N PRO A 4 -1.46 -4.49 13.32
CA PRO A 4 -0.16 -3.90 13.61
C PRO A 4 0.21 -2.83 12.57
N ASP A 5 1.05 -1.88 12.98
CA ASP A 5 1.53 -0.84 12.07
C ASP A 5 2.47 -1.43 11.01
N ALA A 6 2.25 -1.01 9.77
CA ALA A 6 3.05 -1.43 8.63
C ALA A 6 4.45 -0.78 8.70
N ARG A 7 5.48 -1.62 8.63
CA ARG A 7 6.87 -1.20 8.38
C ARG A 7 7.08 -0.95 6.89
N VAL A 8 6.64 -1.88 6.06
CA VAL A 8 6.73 -1.80 4.60
C VAL A 8 5.40 -2.23 3.97
N VAL A 9 4.99 -1.53 2.92
CA VAL A 9 3.94 -1.99 2.00
C VAL A 9 4.45 -1.86 0.57
N VAL A 10 4.42 -2.96 -0.17
CA VAL A 10 4.83 -3.01 -1.57
C VAL A 10 3.59 -3.00 -2.44
N PHE A 11 3.53 -2.05 -3.37
CA PHE A 11 2.47 -1.95 -4.36
C PHE A 11 2.98 -2.43 -5.73
N ALA A 12 2.23 -3.30 -6.39
CA ALA A 12 2.46 -3.68 -7.78
C ALA A 12 1.44 -2.99 -8.68
N ARG A 13 1.83 -2.64 -9.91
CA ARG A 13 0.89 -2.11 -10.92
C ARG A 13 -0.14 -3.16 -11.29
N ALA A 14 -1.42 -2.86 -11.08
CA ALA A 14 -2.53 -3.70 -11.52
C ALA A 14 -2.91 -3.47 -13.00
N LYS A 15 -2.45 -2.35 -13.60
CA LYS A 15 -2.64 -2.02 -15.02
C LYS A 15 -1.33 -1.57 -15.66
N ARG A 16 -1.12 -1.93 -16.93
CA ARG A 16 0.09 -1.61 -17.71
C ARG A 16 0.38 -0.11 -17.83
N PHE A 17 -0.65 0.73 -17.81
CA PHE A 17 -0.54 2.19 -17.90
C PHE A 17 -0.99 2.85 -16.60
N ALA A 18 -0.05 3.02 -15.68
CA ALA A 18 -0.23 3.82 -14.47
C ALA A 18 0.74 5.02 -14.56
N PRO A 19 0.26 6.22 -14.93
CA PRO A 19 1.07 7.43 -14.88
C PRO A 19 1.71 7.62 -13.49
N ALA A 20 2.96 8.08 -13.44
CA ALA A 20 3.74 8.19 -12.21
C ALA A 20 3.05 9.01 -11.11
N PHE A 21 2.24 10.02 -11.48
CA PHE A 21 1.51 10.84 -10.51
C PHE A 21 0.52 10.04 -9.63
N HIS A 22 0.07 8.87 -10.08
CA HIS A 22 -0.80 8.01 -9.26
C HIS A 22 -0.10 7.52 -7.99
N GLN A 23 1.24 7.43 -7.98
CA GLN A 23 1.99 7.09 -6.77
C GLN A 23 1.84 8.18 -5.70
N HIS A 24 1.85 9.45 -6.10
CA HIS A 24 1.64 10.57 -5.17
C HIS A 24 0.21 10.56 -4.60
N ILE A 25 -0.80 10.32 -5.44
CA ILE A 25 -2.19 10.20 -4.98
C ILE A 25 -2.35 9.01 -4.02
N LEU A 26 -1.74 7.86 -4.34
CA LEU A 26 -1.79 6.68 -3.50
C LEU A 26 -1.19 6.95 -2.11
N ARG A 27 0.01 7.55 -2.04
CA ARG A 27 0.67 7.91 -0.78
C ARG A 27 -0.23 8.80 0.09
N GLY A 28 -0.93 9.76 -0.50
CA GLY A 28 -1.86 10.64 0.21
C GLY A 28 -3.13 9.93 0.71
N ARG A 29 -3.63 8.92 -0.01
CA ARG A 29 -4.87 8.20 0.34
C ARG A 29 -4.68 7.09 1.35
N ILE A 30 -3.51 6.44 1.35
CA ILE A 30 -3.33 5.16 2.02
C ILE A 30 -3.01 5.29 3.52
N VAL A 31 -2.46 6.42 3.95
CA VAL A 31 -2.13 6.67 5.36
C VAL A 31 -3.41 6.65 6.21
N GLY A 32 -3.38 5.87 7.29
CA GLY A 32 -4.51 5.65 8.20
C GLY A 32 -5.38 4.45 7.83
N GLN A 33 -5.20 3.84 6.66
CA GLN A 33 -5.96 2.67 6.24
C GLN A 33 -5.32 1.37 6.73
N THR A 34 -6.15 0.35 6.94
CA THR A 34 -5.68 -1.03 7.11
C THR A 34 -5.72 -1.72 5.76
N VAL A 35 -4.60 -2.34 5.37
CA VAL A 35 -4.45 -3.04 4.09
C VAL A 35 -3.90 -4.44 4.30
N ARG A 36 -4.14 -5.34 3.35
CA ARG A 36 -3.55 -6.67 3.26
C ARG A 36 -3.19 -6.99 1.82
N ARG A 37 -2.36 -8.02 1.62
CA ARG A 37 -2.03 -8.55 0.29
C ARG A 37 -3.29 -8.81 -0.55
N GLY A 38 -3.27 -8.36 -1.80
CA GLY A 38 -4.37 -8.47 -2.76
C GLY A 38 -5.35 -7.30 -2.75
N ASP A 39 -5.31 -6.42 -1.74
CA ASP A 39 -6.16 -5.22 -1.75
C ASP A 39 -5.78 -4.29 -2.91
N ARG A 40 -6.78 -3.69 -3.54
CA ARG A 40 -6.58 -2.77 -4.68
C ARG A 40 -6.78 -1.34 -4.26
N VAL A 41 -5.83 -0.48 -4.65
CA VAL A 41 -5.86 0.95 -4.40
C VAL A 41 -5.53 1.68 -5.69
N LEU A 42 -6.51 2.39 -6.25
CA LEU A 42 -6.41 3.01 -7.58
C LEU A 42 -6.07 1.97 -8.66
N VAL A 43 -4.88 2.09 -9.26
CA VAL A 43 -4.34 1.21 -10.31
C VAL A 43 -3.23 0.29 -9.78
N TYR A 44 -3.12 0.18 -8.46
CA TYR A 44 -2.14 -0.66 -7.77
C TYR A 44 -2.83 -1.74 -6.94
N GLU A 45 -2.10 -2.83 -6.72
CA GLU A 45 -2.46 -3.91 -5.82
C GLU A 45 -1.39 -4.01 -4.73
N VAL A 46 -1.79 -4.28 -3.49
CA VAL A 46 -0.88 -4.58 -2.39
C VAL A 46 -0.26 -5.94 -2.66
N ALA A 47 1.00 -5.96 -3.06
CA ALA A 47 1.73 -7.17 -3.34
C ALA A 47 2.19 -7.84 -2.04
N GLU A 48 2.72 -7.04 -1.12
CA GLU A 48 3.38 -7.52 0.10
C GLU A 48 3.18 -6.53 1.26
N THR A 49 3.08 -7.05 2.48
CA THR A 49 3.01 -6.28 3.72
C THR A 49 4.04 -6.80 4.72
N VAL A 50 4.65 -5.89 5.48
CA VAL A 50 5.56 -6.24 6.58
C VAL A 50 5.08 -5.55 7.87
N PRO A 51 4.66 -6.29 8.91
CA PRO A 51 4.53 -7.76 8.96
C PRO A 51 3.48 -8.30 7.97
N GLU A 52 3.56 -9.60 7.67
CA GLU A 52 2.57 -10.24 6.80
C GLU A 52 1.17 -10.20 7.42
N GLY A 53 0.17 -10.05 6.56
CA GLY A 53 -1.25 -9.98 6.95
C GLY A 53 -1.81 -8.58 6.86
N ALA A 54 -2.90 -8.33 7.59
CA ALA A 54 -3.53 -7.03 7.64
C ALA A 54 -2.71 -6.07 8.52
N VAL A 55 -2.33 -4.92 7.96
CA VAL A 55 -1.48 -3.91 8.61
C VAL A 55 -2.07 -2.52 8.47
N ARG A 56 -1.90 -1.67 9.48
CA ARG A 56 -2.27 -0.26 9.42
C ARG A 56 -1.14 0.55 8.80
N VAL A 57 -1.43 1.27 7.74
CA VAL A 57 -0.46 2.18 7.10
C VAL A 57 -0.41 3.49 7.86
N THR A 58 0.79 3.93 8.20
CA THR A 58 1.03 5.17 8.95
C THR A 58 1.97 6.09 8.18
N ARG A 59 2.26 7.27 8.73
CA ARG A 59 3.21 8.22 8.13
C ARG A 59 4.66 7.70 8.13
N SER A 60 4.98 6.74 8.99
CA SER A 60 6.31 6.12 9.07
C SER A 60 6.45 4.86 8.22
N THR A 61 5.37 4.38 7.60
CA THR A 61 5.40 3.20 6.72
C THR A 61 6.23 3.49 5.47
N HIS A 62 7.20 2.63 5.17
CA HIS A 62 7.92 2.67 3.92
C HIS A 62 7.03 2.13 2.79
N ILE A 63 6.76 2.97 1.78
CA ILE A 63 5.92 2.59 0.64
C ILE A 63 6.81 2.40 -0.58
N GLU A 64 6.79 1.19 -1.13
CA GLU A 64 7.54 0.77 -2.31
C GLU A 64 6.61 0.47 -3.49
N PHE A 65 7.12 0.64 -4.69
CA PHE A 65 6.40 0.35 -5.93
C PHE A 65 7.26 -0.58 -6.80
N ARG A 66 6.67 -1.71 -7.22
CA ARG A 66 7.24 -2.69 -8.16
C ARG A 66 6.51 -2.64 -9.51
#